data_AF-A0AAD7HXT5-F1
#
_entry.id   AF-A0AAD7HXT5-F1
#
_cell.length_a   1.000
_cell.length_b   1.000
_cell.length_c   1.000
_cell.angle_alpha   90.00
_cell.angle_beta   90.00
_cell.angle_gamma   90.00
#
_symmetry.space_group_name_H-M   'P 1'
#
loop_
_entity.id
_entity.type
_entity.pdbx_description
1 polymer ?
#
loop_
_entity_poly.entity_id
_entity_poly.type
_entity_poly.pdbx_seq_one_letter_code
_entity_poly.pdbx_strand_id
1 'polypeptide(L)'
;PYLANLIHGVQASLHDNTYARVHGTWKEWEVVIFLERFNFRVTIGRIYSQHETLDVFTRMWPGLWETIAYVTKTEVKFKFIDGEGLKAILVDGSKPQANALGAYLVGRNQPHLSGIHERNPKLILLEILRTCIFHLERKFSAMAKIVPGIPMGRIRRCPYIKTQQELDEFVQWCKDSEYKVVRDWIADKDSAPWFFPSINRFLSNMSEDDWLLTPGDTNLNESAHPYTNQHTGTNLSILEAIQTAYRLDLQMEEKIRTMVDSCVLVNHLNTKPQRDRRNASRRESHYRQAAERSEARDELETIDDAIQQSTTLTQSLRSRKKELKATSGVKQTKRKGEKEKQRLPGENEFAGLSDSEAPGPEPESPAHRLVPALHFSEQPDFGNEHMVELEPALEPLFPSDNFYYTSDTLHLPGGLTDYFP
;
A
#
# COMPACT_ATOMS: atom_id res chain seq x y z
N PRO A 1 -24.92 -4.23 -9.49
CA PRO A 1 -25.02 -4.24 -10.98
C PRO A 1 -24.03 -3.30 -11.67
N TYR A 2 -23.93 -2.03 -11.23
CA TYR A 2 -23.05 -1.04 -11.85
C TYR A 2 -21.57 -1.48 -11.87
N LEU A 3 -21.01 -1.87 -10.73
CA LEU A 3 -19.61 -2.32 -10.66
C LEU A 3 -19.35 -3.54 -11.55
N ALA A 4 -20.25 -4.52 -11.55
CA ALA A 4 -20.14 -5.70 -12.41
C ALA A 4 -20.11 -5.32 -13.91
N ASN A 5 -20.87 -4.30 -14.33
CA ASN A 5 -20.91 -3.85 -15.71
C ASN A 5 -19.57 -3.31 -16.22
N LEU A 6 -18.68 -2.88 -15.32
CA LEU A 6 -17.36 -2.37 -15.68
C LEU A 6 -16.46 -3.44 -16.30
N ILE A 7 -16.71 -4.73 -16.03
CA ILE A 7 -15.90 -5.83 -16.57
C ILE A 7 -15.91 -5.89 -18.10
N HIS A 8 -17.00 -5.41 -18.73
CA HIS A 8 -17.17 -5.46 -20.18
C HIS A 8 -16.26 -4.46 -20.91
N GLY A 9 -15.69 -3.49 -20.19
CA GLY A 9 -14.83 -2.45 -20.75
C GLY A 9 -13.36 -2.54 -20.32
N VAL A 10 -12.93 -3.63 -19.69
CA VAL A 10 -11.53 -3.79 -19.23
C VAL A 10 -10.78 -4.87 -19.99
N GLN A 11 -9.46 -4.78 -19.93
CA GLN A 11 -8.57 -5.69 -20.64
C GLN A 11 -8.32 -7.00 -19.87
N ALA A 12 -8.37 -6.96 -18.55
CA ALA A 12 -8.08 -8.12 -17.72
C ALA A 12 -8.89 -8.11 -16.42
N SER A 13 -9.08 -9.30 -15.87
CA SER A 13 -9.61 -9.51 -14.51
C SER A 13 -8.61 -10.28 -13.66
N LEU A 14 -8.59 -10.00 -12.37
CA LEU A 14 -7.70 -10.58 -11.38
C LEU A 14 -8.52 -11.28 -10.31
N HIS A 15 -8.08 -12.48 -9.93
CA HIS A 15 -8.84 -13.37 -9.05
C HIS A 15 -7.93 -13.93 -7.98
N ASP A 16 -8.26 -13.73 -6.71
CA ASP A 16 -7.43 -14.17 -5.58
C ASP A 16 -8.27 -14.43 -4.34
N ASN A 17 -7.74 -15.26 -3.44
CA ASN A 17 -8.38 -15.59 -2.18
C ASN A 17 -7.81 -14.75 -1.03
N THR A 18 -8.70 -14.28 -0.15
CA THR A 18 -8.36 -13.69 1.13
C THR A 18 -8.90 -14.53 2.27
N TYR A 19 -8.07 -14.69 3.30
CA TYR A 19 -8.28 -15.62 4.42
C TYR A 19 -8.57 -14.91 5.73
N ALA A 20 -8.23 -13.62 5.85
CA ALA A 20 -8.33 -12.89 7.12
C ALA A 20 -9.73 -12.30 7.37
N ARG A 21 -10.53 -12.13 6.31
CA ARG A 21 -11.73 -11.30 6.36
C ARG A 21 -12.91 -11.98 7.06
N VAL A 22 -13.12 -13.26 6.79
CA VAL A 22 -14.25 -14.03 7.32
C VAL A 22 -13.78 -15.03 8.37
N HIS A 23 -14.52 -15.13 9.46
CA HIS A 23 -14.23 -16.04 10.57
C HIS A 23 -14.38 -17.52 10.15
N GLY A 24 -13.49 -18.36 10.68
CA GLY A 24 -13.55 -19.81 10.57
C GLY A 24 -12.97 -20.32 9.25
N THR A 25 -13.63 -21.31 8.65
CA THR A 25 -13.15 -21.98 7.43
C THR A 25 -13.49 -21.23 6.14
N TRP A 26 -14.19 -20.10 6.24
CA TRP A 26 -14.63 -19.31 5.10
C TRP A 26 -13.48 -18.51 4.50
N LYS A 27 -13.43 -18.51 3.17
CA LYS A 27 -12.50 -17.77 2.35
C LYS A 27 -13.32 -16.90 1.41
N GLU A 28 -12.79 -15.72 1.12
CA GLU A 28 -13.39 -14.80 0.16
C GLU A 28 -12.53 -14.77 -1.09
N TRP A 29 -13.15 -15.06 -2.23
CA TRP A 29 -12.56 -14.96 -3.55
C TRP A 29 -12.97 -13.64 -4.18
N GLU A 30 -12.02 -12.71 -4.30
CA GLU A 30 -12.26 -11.38 -4.85
C GLU A 30 -11.97 -11.35 -6.36
N VAL A 31 -12.88 -10.70 -7.09
CA VAL A 31 -12.75 -10.40 -8.51
C VAL A 31 -12.46 -8.91 -8.67
N VAL A 32 -11.24 -8.60 -9.09
CA VAL A 32 -10.72 -7.24 -9.19
C VAL A 32 -10.43 -6.89 -10.65
N ILE A 33 -10.74 -5.66 -11.03
CA ILE A 33 -10.40 -5.10 -12.34
C ILE A 33 -9.62 -3.80 -12.17
N PHE A 34 -8.92 -3.39 -13.22
CA PHE A 34 -8.31 -2.07 -13.30
C PHE A 34 -9.11 -1.16 -14.23
N LEU A 35 -9.51 0.01 -13.72
CA LEU A 35 -10.14 1.03 -14.53
C LEU A 35 -9.07 1.99 -15.06
N GLU A 36 -8.52 1.72 -16.24
CA GLU A 36 -7.46 2.51 -16.87
C GLU A 36 -7.81 4.00 -16.93
N ARG A 37 -9.05 4.33 -17.32
CA ARG A 37 -9.55 5.71 -17.41
C ARG A 37 -9.40 6.50 -16.11
N PHE A 38 -9.52 5.83 -14.97
CA PHE A 38 -9.47 6.47 -13.65
C PHE A 38 -8.20 6.12 -12.87
N ASN A 39 -7.33 5.30 -13.46
CA ASN A 39 -6.06 4.83 -12.88
C ASN A 39 -6.20 4.24 -11.48
N PHE A 40 -7.23 3.40 -11.24
CA PHE A 40 -7.38 2.70 -9.97
C PHE A 40 -8.12 1.37 -10.11
N ARG A 41 -7.96 0.52 -9.09
CA ARG A 41 -8.59 -0.81 -9.02
C ARG A 41 -10.00 -0.77 -8.43
N VAL A 42 -10.82 -1.72 -8.83
CA VAL A 42 -12.18 -1.92 -8.29
C VAL A 42 -12.44 -3.39 -8.10
N THR A 43 -12.93 -3.77 -6.92
CA THR A 43 -13.54 -5.10 -6.72
C THR A 43 -14.96 -5.07 -7.26
N ILE A 44 -15.28 -6.00 -8.15
CA ILE A 44 -16.58 -6.06 -8.85
C ILE A 44 -17.42 -7.27 -8.45
N GLY A 45 -16.82 -8.23 -7.75
CA GLY A 45 -17.47 -9.45 -7.31
C GLY A 45 -16.70 -10.10 -6.17
N ARG A 46 -17.45 -10.81 -5.32
CA ARG A 46 -16.93 -11.59 -4.19
C ARG A 46 -17.69 -12.90 -4.13
N ILE A 47 -16.97 -14.00 -3.98
CA ILE A 47 -17.59 -15.31 -3.74
C ILE A 47 -17.01 -15.88 -2.46
N TYR A 48 -17.88 -16.41 -1.61
CA TYR A 48 -17.48 -17.01 -0.35
C TYR A 48 -17.51 -18.53 -0.45
N SER A 49 -16.44 -19.17 -0.02
CA SER A 49 -16.32 -20.64 -0.05
C SER A 49 -15.55 -21.14 1.16
N GLN A 50 -15.85 -22.35 1.62
CA GLN A 50 -15.09 -23.02 2.67
C GLN A 50 -13.90 -23.84 2.13
N HIS A 51 -13.87 -24.09 0.82
CA HIS A 51 -12.89 -24.96 0.19
C HIS A 51 -12.32 -24.37 -1.10
N GLU A 52 -11.08 -24.72 -1.41
CA GLU A 52 -10.34 -24.30 -2.62
C GLU A 52 -10.04 -25.53 -3.49
N THR A 53 -11.08 -26.32 -3.74
CA THR A 53 -10.97 -27.56 -4.52
C THR A 53 -11.41 -27.34 -5.97
N LEU A 54 -11.05 -28.28 -6.83
CA LEU A 54 -11.42 -28.24 -8.25
C LEU A 54 -12.95 -28.20 -8.43
N ASP A 55 -13.69 -28.98 -7.64
CA ASP A 55 -15.16 -29.02 -7.68
C ASP A 55 -15.78 -27.65 -7.36
N VAL A 56 -15.27 -27.00 -6.32
CA VAL A 56 -15.73 -25.67 -5.93
C VAL A 56 -15.46 -24.65 -7.03
N PHE A 57 -14.24 -24.58 -7.55
CA PHE A 57 -13.94 -23.62 -8.63
C PHE A 57 -14.71 -23.91 -9.91
N THR A 58 -15.05 -25.17 -10.18
CA THR A 58 -15.90 -25.57 -11.32
C THR A 58 -17.31 -24.98 -11.21
N ARG A 59 -17.78 -24.65 -10.00
CA ARG A 59 -19.05 -23.94 -9.76
C ARG A 59 -18.86 -22.43 -9.71
N MET A 60 -17.75 -21.96 -9.13
CA MET A 60 -17.49 -20.52 -8.95
C MET A 60 -17.31 -19.77 -10.27
N TRP A 61 -16.56 -20.33 -11.21
CA TRP A 61 -16.34 -19.69 -12.53
C TRP A 61 -17.64 -19.45 -13.31
N PRO A 62 -18.45 -20.47 -13.63
CA PRO A 62 -19.73 -20.26 -14.31
C PRO A 62 -20.68 -19.40 -13.46
N GLY A 63 -20.74 -19.63 -12.14
CA GLY A 63 -21.57 -18.82 -11.24
C GLY A 63 -21.25 -17.33 -11.29
N LEU A 64 -19.96 -16.96 -11.36
CA LEU A 64 -19.53 -15.57 -11.55
C LEU A 64 -20.04 -15.01 -12.88
N TRP A 65 -19.77 -15.70 -13.99
CA TRP A 65 -20.07 -15.21 -15.33
C TRP A 65 -21.58 -15.15 -15.61
N GLU A 66 -22.33 -16.15 -15.18
CA GLU A 66 -23.79 -16.19 -15.27
C GLU A 66 -24.42 -15.09 -14.41
N THR A 67 -23.89 -14.83 -13.21
CA THR A 67 -24.38 -13.74 -12.35
C THR A 67 -24.11 -12.38 -13.01
N ILE A 68 -22.93 -12.18 -13.57
CA ILE A 68 -22.60 -10.94 -14.30
C ILE A 68 -23.54 -10.78 -15.50
N ALA A 69 -23.74 -11.82 -16.29
CA ALA A 69 -24.67 -11.79 -17.43
C ALA A 69 -26.10 -11.46 -16.98
N TYR A 70 -26.55 -12.06 -15.88
CA TYR A 70 -27.88 -11.82 -15.32
C TYR A 70 -28.08 -10.38 -14.85
N VAL A 71 -27.12 -9.79 -14.12
CA VAL A 71 -27.25 -8.45 -13.55
C VAL A 71 -26.91 -7.31 -14.51
N THR A 72 -26.09 -7.57 -15.53
CA THR A 72 -25.68 -6.57 -16.54
C THR A 72 -26.42 -6.72 -17.86
N LYS A 73 -27.17 -7.82 -18.04
CA LYS A 73 -27.85 -8.21 -19.30
C LYS A 73 -26.89 -8.40 -20.48
N THR A 74 -25.59 -8.56 -20.20
CA THR A 74 -24.53 -8.71 -21.20
C THR A 74 -23.59 -9.82 -20.77
N GLU A 75 -23.33 -10.80 -21.64
CA GLU A 75 -22.36 -11.86 -21.37
C GLU A 75 -20.93 -11.31 -21.30
N VAL A 76 -20.11 -11.87 -20.40
CA VAL A 76 -18.67 -11.59 -20.39
C VAL A 76 -18.04 -12.25 -21.61
N LYS A 77 -17.35 -11.44 -22.42
CA LYS A 77 -16.64 -11.89 -23.62
C LYS A 77 -15.16 -12.10 -23.34
N PHE A 78 -14.57 -13.06 -24.04
CA PHE A 78 -13.14 -13.34 -24.02
C PHE A 78 -12.60 -13.12 -25.42
N LYS A 79 -11.57 -12.27 -25.57
CA LYS A 79 -11.09 -11.85 -26.89
C LYS A 79 -10.70 -13.03 -27.79
N PHE A 80 -10.08 -14.06 -27.22
CA PHE A 80 -9.65 -15.24 -27.99
C PHE A 80 -10.82 -16.12 -28.48
N ILE A 81 -12.01 -16.02 -27.86
CA ILE A 81 -13.22 -16.77 -28.27
C ILE A 81 -14.13 -15.88 -29.13
N ASP A 82 -14.41 -14.66 -28.65
CA ASP A 82 -15.47 -13.80 -29.18
C ASP A 82 -14.92 -12.66 -30.07
N GLY A 83 -13.60 -12.53 -30.21
CA GLY A 83 -12.92 -11.46 -30.95
C GLY A 83 -12.76 -10.14 -30.19
N GLU A 84 -13.47 -9.98 -29.07
CA GLU A 84 -13.42 -8.82 -28.17
C GLU A 84 -13.61 -9.22 -26.70
N GLY A 85 -13.41 -8.27 -25.78
CA GLY A 85 -13.58 -8.48 -24.33
C GLY A 85 -12.26 -8.73 -23.60
N LEU A 86 -12.31 -9.58 -22.56
CA LEU A 86 -11.16 -9.85 -21.70
C LEU A 86 -10.03 -10.50 -22.50
N LYS A 87 -8.84 -9.91 -22.39
CA LYS A 87 -7.58 -10.39 -22.99
C LYS A 87 -6.82 -11.32 -22.06
N ALA A 88 -6.94 -11.12 -20.75
CA ALA A 88 -6.27 -11.95 -19.76
C ALA A 88 -7.11 -12.20 -18.52
N ILE A 89 -6.87 -13.34 -17.89
CA ILE A 89 -7.35 -13.69 -16.56
C ILE A 89 -6.13 -13.98 -15.69
N LEU A 90 -5.95 -13.17 -14.65
CA LEU A 90 -4.84 -13.29 -13.71
C LEU A 90 -5.26 -14.08 -12.47
N VAL A 91 -4.44 -15.04 -12.06
CA VAL A 91 -4.62 -15.86 -10.86
C VAL A 91 -3.33 -15.97 -10.04
N ASP A 92 -3.43 -16.46 -8.80
CA ASP A 92 -2.31 -16.72 -7.87
C ASP A 92 -1.45 -17.96 -8.26
N GLY A 93 -1.89 -18.70 -9.27
CA GLY A 93 -1.27 -19.95 -9.75
C GLY A 93 -1.80 -21.21 -9.06
N SER A 94 -2.96 -21.15 -8.41
CA SER A 94 -3.69 -22.30 -7.87
C SER A 94 -4.13 -23.26 -8.98
N LYS A 95 -3.65 -24.51 -8.96
CA LYS A 95 -4.02 -25.50 -10.00
C LYS A 95 -5.52 -25.82 -10.04
N PRO A 96 -6.22 -26.02 -8.90
CA PRO A 96 -7.66 -26.20 -8.92
C PRO A 96 -8.39 -25.04 -9.61
N GLN A 97 -8.01 -23.80 -9.32
CA GLN A 97 -8.61 -22.60 -9.89
C GLN A 97 -8.38 -22.50 -11.40
N ALA A 98 -7.13 -22.67 -11.85
CA ALA A 98 -6.76 -22.61 -13.26
C ALA A 98 -7.40 -23.75 -14.07
N ASN A 99 -7.36 -24.99 -13.56
CA ASN A 99 -7.94 -26.13 -14.27
C ASN A 99 -9.47 -26.02 -14.39
N ALA A 100 -10.16 -25.49 -13.37
CA ALA A 100 -11.60 -25.22 -13.44
C ALA A 100 -11.94 -24.15 -14.48
N LEU A 101 -11.13 -23.08 -14.56
CA LEU A 101 -11.27 -22.07 -15.60
C LEU A 101 -11.14 -22.70 -16.99
N GLY A 102 -10.12 -23.53 -17.17
CA GLY A 102 -9.88 -24.23 -18.43
C GLY A 102 -11.07 -25.10 -18.86
N ALA A 103 -11.68 -25.81 -17.90
CA ALA A 103 -12.86 -26.64 -18.16
C ALA A 103 -14.07 -25.79 -18.58
N TYR A 104 -14.28 -24.65 -17.91
CA TYR A 104 -15.31 -23.69 -18.29
C TYR A 104 -15.08 -23.14 -19.71
N LEU A 105 -13.85 -22.72 -20.04
CA LEU A 105 -13.53 -22.15 -21.35
C LEU A 105 -13.69 -23.15 -22.50
N VAL A 106 -13.35 -24.44 -22.30
CA VAL A 106 -13.62 -25.49 -23.31
C VAL A 106 -15.12 -25.61 -23.58
N GLY A 107 -15.95 -25.52 -22.54
CA GLY A 107 -17.41 -25.55 -22.65
C GLY A 107 -17.98 -24.30 -23.34
N ARG A 108 -17.40 -23.13 -23.10
CA ARG A 108 -17.81 -21.85 -23.71
C ARG A 108 -17.31 -21.67 -25.15
N ASN A 109 -16.21 -22.31 -25.50
CA ASN A 109 -15.59 -22.19 -26.82
C ASN A 109 -16.44 -22.87 -27.90
N GLN A 110 -16.71 -22.13 -28.97
CA GLN A 110 -17.36 -22.63 -30.19
C GLN A 110 -16.32 -22.63 -31.32
N PRO A 111 -15.65 -23.76 -31.62
CA PRO A 111 -14.48 -23.77 -32.51
C PRO A 111 -14.72 -23.23 -33.91
N HIS A 112 -15.95 -23.34 -34.42
CA HIS A 112 -16.31 -22.84 -35.75
C HIS A 112 -16.40 -21.31 -35.80
N LEU A 113 -16.56 -20.64 -34.65
CA LEU A 113 -16.56 -19.18 -34.54
C LEU A 113 -15.17 -18.65 -34.14
N SER A 114 -14.53 -19.27 -33.15
CA SER A 114 -13.24 -18.80 -32.63
C SER A 114 -12.04 -19.23 -33.49
N GLY A 115 -12.17 -20.29 -34.29
CA GLY A 115 -11.04 -20.93 -34.97
C GLY A 115 -10.16 -21.78 -34.05
N ILE A 116 -10.49 -21.89 -32.76
CA ILE A 116 -9.71 -22.60 -31.76
C ILE A 116 -10.31 -23.98 -31.53
N HIS A 117 -9.59 -25.01 -31.97
CA HIS A 117 -10.03 -26.40 -31.89
C HIS A 117 -9.56 -27.14 -30.64
N GLU A 118 -8.82 -26.47 -29.76
CA GLU A 118 -8.32 -27.07 -28.51
C GLU A 118 -9.48 -27.54 -27.62
N ARG A 119 -9.41 -28.80 -27.19
CA ARG A 119 -10.41 -29.47 -26.34
C ARG A 119 -9.87 -29.85 -24.97
N ASN A 120 -8.56 -29.78 -24.77
CA ASN A 120 -7.91 -30.02 -23.50
C ASN A 120 -8.07 -28.77 -22.61
N PRO A 121 -8.76 -28.90 -21.46
CA PRO A 121 -8.93 -27.80 -20.50
C PRO A 121 -7.62 -27.15 -20.06
N LYS A 122 -6.52 -27.89 -20.03
CA LYS A 122 -5.23 -27.35 -19.59
C LYS A 122 -4.52 -26.57 -20.69
N LEU A 123 -4.78 -26.87 -21.95
CA LEU A 123 -4.11 -26.22 -23.08
C LEU A 123 -4.86 -24.99 -23.56
N ILE A 124 -6.20 -24.95 -23.45
CA ILE A 124 -6.96 -23.72 -23.77
C ILE A 124 -6.56 -22.52 -22.89
N LEU A 125 -5.99 -22.78 -21.71
CA LEU A 125 -5.49 -21.75 -20.81
C LEU A 125 -4.32 -20.95 -21.39
N LEU A 126 -3.58 -21.50 -22.36
CA LEU A 126 -2.46 -20.80 -23.01
C LEU A 126 -2.92 -19.53 -23.75
N GLU A 127 -4.21 -19.45 -24.08
CA GLU A 127 -4.83 -18.34 -24.82
C GLU A 127 -5.17 -17.11 -23.95
N ILE A 128 -5.21 -17.24 -22.61
CA ILE A 128 -5.76 -16.18 -21.74
C ILE A 128 -5.20 -16.14 -20.31
N LEU A 129 -4.67 -17.26 -19.78
CA LEU A 129 -4.28 -17.34 -18.38
C LEU A 129 -2.94 -16.64 -18.14
N ARG A 130 -2.89 -15.82 -17.10
CA ARG A 130 -1.64 -15.29 -16.55
C ARG A 130 -1.52 -15.63 -15.07
N THR A 131 -0.33 -16.07 -14.67
CA THR A 131 -0.01 -16.25 -13.25
C THR A 131 0.68 -15.00 -12.73
N CYS A 132 0.26 -14.57 -11.56
CA CYS A 132 0.86 -13.40 -10.91
C CYS A 132 2.36 -13.57 -10.64
N ILE A 133 3.16 -12.60 -11.11
CA ILE A 133 4.60 -12.56 -10.88
C ILE A 133 4.95 -12.31 -9.39
N PHE A 134 4.17 -11.54 -8.63
CA PHE A 134 4.43 -11.34 -7.19
C PHE A 134 4.19 -12.61 -6.38
N HIS A 135 3.10 -13.35 -6.64
CA HIS A 135 2.87 -14.66 -6.02
C HIS A 135 3.97 -15.66 -6.38
N LEU A 136 4.45 -15.62 -7.63
CA LEU A 136 5.60 -16.41 -8.07
C LEU A 136 6.88 -16.01 -7.30
N GLU A 137 7.18 -14.72 -7.19
CA GLU A 137 8.38 -14.23 -6.50
C GLU A 137 8.34 -14.50 -5.00
N ARG A 138 7.17 -14.47 -4.36
CA ARG A 138 7.00 -14.91 -2.95
C ARG A 138 7.38 -16.37 -2.79
N LYS A 139 6.93 -17.25 -3.70
CA LYS A 139 7.32 -18.68 -3.72
C LYS A 139 8.83 -18.85 -3.94
N PHE A 140 9.42 -18.07 -4.85
CA PHE A 140 10.86 -18.05 -5.10
C PHE A 140 11.66 -17.54 -3.90
N SER A 141 11.17 -16.52 -3.20
CA SER A 141 11.80 -15.99 -1.98
C SER A 141 11.80 -17.01 -0.84
N ALA A 142 10.73 -17.82 -0.71
CA ALA A 142 10.71 -18.93 0.24
C ALA A 142 11.75 -20.01 -0.13
N MET A 143 11.87 -20.35 -1.42
CA MET A 143 12.86 -21.32 -1.91
C MET A 143 14.30 -20.84 -1.75
N ALA A 144 14.54 -19.53 -1.92
CA ALA A 144 15.85 -18.89 -1.77
C ALA A 144 16.44 -18.98 -0.34
N LYS A 145 15.63 -19.35 0.67
CA LYS A 145 16.12 -19.65 2.02
C LYS A 145 16.97 -20.93 2.07
N ILE A 146 16.81 -21.81 1.09
CA ILE A 146 17.46 -23.13 1.01
C ILE A 146 18.40 -23.20 -0.20
N VAL A 147 17.99 -22.60 -1.32
CA VAL A 147 18.71 -22.67 -2.59
C VAL A 147 19.66 -21.48 -2.75
N PRO A 148 20.97 -21.70 -3.01
CA PRO A 148 21.94 -20.63 -3.18
C PRO A 148 21.66 -19.71 -4.38
N GLY A 149 22.32 -18.54 -4.39
CA GLY A 149 22.06 -17.47 -5.35
C GLY A 149 22.23 -17.84 -6.83
N ILE A 150 23.21 -18.67 -7.19
CA ILE A 150 23.45 -19.05 -8.60
C ILE A 150 22.32 -19.95 -9.13
N PRO A 151 21.97 -21.09 -8.51
CA PRO A 151 20.80 -21.89 -8.91
C PRO A 151 19.50 -21.09 -8.86
N MET A 152 19.31 -20.27 -7.82
CA MET A 152 18.11 -19.44 -7.69
C MET A 152 18.02 -18.39 -8.80
N GLY A 153 19.14 -17.82 -9.23
CA GLY A 153 19.22 -16.92 -10.38
C GLY A 153 18.80 -17.60 -11.68
N ARG A 154 19.07 -18.90 -11.86
CA ARG A 154 18.56 -19.68 -13.00
C ARG A 154 17.05 -19.88 -12.91
N ILE A 155 16.52 -20.21 -11.75
CA ILE A 155 15.07 -20.39 -11.52
C ILE A 155 14.32 -19.09 -11.80
N ARG A 156 14.79 -17.95 -11.28
CA ARG A 156 14.17 -16.63 -11.52
C ARG A 156 14.18 -16.18 -12.98
N ARG A 157 15.02 -16.79 -13.83
CA ARG A 157 15.06 -16.52 -15.27
C ARG A 157 14.03 -17.30 -16.08
N CYS A 158 13.31 -18.26 -15.49
CA CYS A 158 12.32 -19.05 -16.23
C CYS A 158 11.21 -18.25 -16.93
N PRO A 159 10.77 -17.06 -16.45
CA PRO A 159 9.81 -16.22 -17.19
C PRO A 159 10.35 -15.64 -18.51
N TYR A 160 11.66 -15.72 -18.75
CA TYR A 160 12.35 -15.11 -19.89
C TYR A 160 12.90 -16.14 -20.89
N ILE A 161 12.62 -17.43 -20.69
CA ILE A 161 12.97 -18.52 -21.61
C ILE A 161 12.29 -18.27 -22.96
N LYS A 162 13.01 -18.36 -24.08
CA LYS A 162 12.46 -17.95 -25.38
C LYS A 162 11.95 -19.11 -26.22
N THR A 163 12.45 -20.32 -25.98
CA THR A 163 12.16 -21.47 -26.82
C THR A 163 11.73 -22.68 -25.98
N GLN A 164 10.98 -23.59 -26.61
CA GLN A 164 10.60 -24.85 -25.96
C GLN A 164 11.83 -25.69 -25.61
N GLN A 165 12.86 -25.69 -26.45
CA GLN A 165 14.11 -26.39 -26.18
C GLN A 165 14.79 -25.89 -24.91
N GLU A 166 14.93 -24.57 -24.75
CA GLU A 166 15.49 -23.97 -23.53
C GLU A 166 14.64 -24.32 -22.29
N LEU A 167 13.32 -24.41 -22.44
CA LEU A 167 12.43 -24.84 -21.36
C LEU A 167 12.69 -26.29 -20.98
N ASP A 168 12.80 -27.19 -21.95
CA ASP A 168 13.05 -28.61 -21.72
C ASP A 168 14.40 -28.82 -21.01
N GLU A 169 15.44 -28.09 -21.44
CA GLU A 169 16.75 -28.06 -20.77
C GLU A 169 16.68 -27.52 -19.33
N PHE A 170 15.86 -26.48 -19.10
CA PHE A 170 15.61 -25.94 -17.77
C PHE A 170 14.87 -26.94 -16.87
N VAL A 171 13.82 -27.57 -17.38
CA VAL A 171 13.04 -28.59 -16.66
C VAL A 171 13.93 -29.77 -16.29
N GLN A 172 14.73 -30.25 -17.22
CA GLN A 172 15.67 -31.36 -16.96
C GLN A 172 16.69 -30.96 -15.89
N TRP A 173 17.27 -29.76 -15.98
CA TRP A 173 18.16 -29.25 -14.94
C TRP A 173 17.49 -29.16 -13.56
N CYS A 174 16.22 -28.76 -13.49
CA CYS A 174 15.47 -28.76 -12.23
C CYS A 174 15.22 -30.17 -11.69
N LYS A 175 14.99 -31.16 -12.56
CA LYS A 175 14.82 -32.57 -12.18
C LYS A 175 16.11 -33.18 -11.64
N ASP A 176 17.25 -32.79 -12.20
CA ASP A 176 18.59 -33.25 -11.80
C ASP A 176 19.20 -32.41 -10.66
N SER A 177 18.50 -31.38 -10.18
CA SER A 177 18.97 -30.49 -9.12
C SER A 177 19.28 -31.25 -7.83
N GLU A 178 20.38 -30.93 -7.16
CA GLU A 178 20.72 -31.47 -5.83
C GLU A 178 19.68 -31.08 -4.75
N TYR A 179 19.06 -29.91 -4.90
CA TYR A 179 18.07 -29.38 -3.96
C TYR A 179 16.71 -30.07 -4.13
N LYS A 180 16.27 -30.79 -3.09
CA LYS A 180 14.95 -31.46 -3.08
C LYS A 180 13.81 -30.48 -3.35
N VAL A 181 13.85 -29.28 -2.77
CA VAL A 181 12.81 -28.24 -2.96
C VAL A 181 12.64 -27.83 -4.43
N VAL A 182 13.70 -27.87 -5.23
CA VAL A 182 13.64 -27.57 -6.68
C VAL A 182 13.03 -28.74 -7.44
N ARG A 183 13.44 -29.98 -7.12
CA ARG A 183 12.87 -31.20 -7.73
C ARG A 183 11.38 -31.33 -7.43
N ASP A 184 10.97 -31.10 -6.19
CA ASP A 184 9.57 -31.11 -5.78
C ASP A 184 8.78 -30.00 -6.49
N TRP A 185 9.35 -28.80 -6.59
CA TRP A 185 8.71 -27.66 -7.26
C TRP A 185 8.47 -27.92 -8.75
N ILE A 186 9.42 -28.52 -9.47
CA ILE A 186 9.26 -28.81 -10.89
C ILE A 186 8.33 -30.01 -11.13
N ALA A 187 8.43 -31.06 -10.30
CA ALA A 187 7.52 -32.20 -10.37
C ALA A 187 6.05 -31.77 -10.13
N ASP A 188 5.83 -30.80 -9.25
CA ASP A 188 4.53 -30.18 -9.08
C ASP A 188 4.00 -29.56 -10.39
N LYS A 189 4.87 -28.99 -11.24
CA LYS A 189 4.44 -28.36 -12.52
C LYS A 189 4.17 -29.34 -13.65
N ASP A 190 4.65 -30.58 -13.58
CA ASP A 190 4.44 -31.58 -14.66
C ASP A 190 2.93 -31.80 -14.98
N SER A 191 2.06 -31.63 -13.99
CA SER A 191 0.60 -31.76 -14.15
C SER A 191 -0.11 -30.49 -14.67
N ALA A 192 0.61 -29.38 -14.83
CA ALA A 192 0.11 -28.05 -15.15
C ALA A 192 0.87 -27.46 -16.37
N PRO A 193 0.63 -27.95 -17.60
CA PRO A 193 1.33 -27.51 -18.79
C PRO A 193 1.14 -26.02 -19.10
N TRP A 194 0.06 -25.41 -18.58
CA TRP A 194 -0.19 -23.97 -18.66
C TRP A 194 0.72 -23.12 -17.78
N PHE A 195 1.44 -23.69 -16.81
CA PHE A 195 2.19 -22.91 -15.82
C PHE A 195 3.25 -22.01 -16.46
N PHE A 196 4.17 -22.57 -17.24
CA PHE A 196 5.21 -21.78 -17.90
C PHE A 196 4.65 -20.77 -18.91
N PRO A 197 3.71 -21.16 -19.81
CA PRO A 197 2.99 -20.20 -20.65
C PRO A 197 2.34 -19.05 -19.87
N SER A 198 1.77 -19.31 -18.69
CA SER A 198 1.09 -18.28 -17.91
C SER A 198 2.03 -17.23 -17.28
N ILE A 199 3.34 -17.49 -17.22
CA ILE A 199 4.35 -16.55 -16.70
C ILE A 199 5.31 -16.05 -17.79
N ASN A 200 5.22 -16.59 -19.01
CA ASN A 200 6.20 -16.36 -20.06
C ASN A 200 5.51 -16.10 -21.42
N ARG A 201 5.74 -14.90 -21.95
CA ARG A 201 5.15 -14.44 -23.20
C ARG A 201 5.52 -15.27 -24.43
N PHE A 202 6.70 -15.87 -24.45
CA PHE A 202 7.20 -16.60 -25.61
C PHE A 202 6.62 -18.02 -25.69
N LEU A 203 6.04 -18.50 -24.59
CA LEU A 203 5.44 -19.82 -24.47
C LEU A 203 3.90 -19.75 -24.41
N SER A 204 3.33 -18.55 -24.33
CA SER A 204 1.89 -18.31 -24.36
C SER A 204 1.39 -18.22 -25.81
N ASN A 205 0.11 -18.56 -26.02
CA ASN A 205 -0.58 -18.34 -27.29
C ASN A 205 -1.24 -16.95 -27.37
N MET A 206 -1.26 -16.20 -26.26
CA MET A 206 -1.70 -14.80 -26.26
C MET A 206 -0.91 -14.01 -27.30
N SER A 207 -1.58 -13.11 -28.02
CA SER A 207 -0.89 -12.19 -28.92
C SER A 207 0.09 -11.30 -28.13
N GLU A 208 1.18 -10.87 -28.77
CA GLU A 208 2.17 -10.01 -28.12
C GLU A 208 1.54 -8.74 -27.55
N ASP A 209 0.63 -8.11 -28.31
CA ASP A 209 -0.12 -6.94 -27.86
C ASP A 209 -0.97 -7.24 -26.62
N ASP A 210 -1.69 -8.36 -26.61
CA ASP A 210 -2.53 -8.72 -25.46
C ASP A 210 -1.70 -9.04 -24.22
N TRP A 211 -0.53 -9.67 -24.39
CA TRP A 211 0.39 -9.92 -23.28
C TRP A 211 0.95 -8.60 -22.71
N LEU A 212 1.37 -7.68 -23.58
CA LEU A 212 1.99 -6.41 -23.15
C LEU A 212 0.97 -5.41 -22.58
N LEU A 213 -0.27 -5.43 -23.08
CA LEU A 213 -1.32 -4.52 -22.61
C LEU A 213 -2.05 -5.02 -21.35
N THR A 214 -1.83 -6.27 -20.95
CA THR A 214 -2.38 -6.80 -19.70
C THR A 214 -1.33 -6.78 -18.60
N PRO A 215 -1.74 -6.60 -17.32
CA PRO A 215 -0.79 -6.64 -16.22
C PRO A 215 -0.22 -8.06 -16.05
N GLY A 216 1.06 -8.16 -15.70
CA GLY A 216 1.69 -9.42 -15.24
C GLY A 216 1.76 -9.55 -13.74
N ASP A 217 1.36 -8.51 -13.03
CA ASP A 217 1.45 -8.40 -11.59
C ASP A 217 0.07 -8.19 -10.96
N THR A 218 -0.10 -8.69 -9.73
CA THR A 218 -1.33 -8.48 -8.96
C THR A 218 -1.13 -7.41 -7.89
N ASN A 219 -0.31 -6.36 -8.09
CA ASN A 219 -0.29 -5.26 -7.11
C ASN A 219 -1.72 -4.76 -6.84
N LEU A 220 -2.58 -4.84 -7.86
CA LEU A 220 -4.00 -4.56 -7.74
C LEU A 220 -4.72 -5.48 -6.73
N ASN A 221 -4.49 -6.80 -6.76
CA ASN A 221 -5.16 -7.72 -5.83
C ASN A 221 -4.49 -7.73 -4.43
N GLU A 222 -3.16 -7.68 -4.39
CA GLU A 222 -2.40 -7.64 -3.14
C GLU A 222 -2.67 -6.37 -2.32
N SER A 223 -2.99 -5.26 -2.99
CA SER A 223 -3.46 -4.05 -2.32
C SER A 223 -4.98 -4.02 -2.13
N ALA A 224 -5.76 -4.85 -2.82
CA ALA A 224 -7.20 -4.97 -2.61
C ALA A 224 -7.51 -5.57 -1.23
N HIS A 225 -6.88 -6.70 -0.86
CA HIS A 225 -7.17 -7.35 0.43
C HIS A 225 -6.94 -6.43 1.63
N PRO A 226 -5.78 -5.75 1.78
CA PRO A 226 -5.56 -4.83 2.89
C PRO A 226 -6.50 -3.64 2.85
N TYR A 227 -6.86 -3.16 1.66
CA TYR A 227 -7.82 -2.05 1.52
C TYR A 227 -9.21 -2.47 2.03
N THR A 228 -9.73 -3.61 1.58
CA THR A 228 -11.01 -4.15 2.05
C THR A 228 -10.95 -4.36 3.56
N ASN A 229 -9.93 -5.06 4.07
CA ASN A 229 -9.76 -5.32 5.51
C ASN A 229 -9.70 -4.04 6.34
N GLN A 230 -9.01 -3.00 5.86
CA GLN A 230 -8.93 -1.70 6.54
C GLN A 230 -10.30 -1.00 6.64
N HIS A 231 -11.18 -1.19 5.66
CA HIS A 231 -12.48 -0.50 5.60
C HIS A 231 -13.62 -1.33 6.19
N THR A 232 -13.51 -2.66 6.20
CA THR A 232 -14.58 -3.56 6.66
C THR A 232 -14.27 -4.25 7.98
N GLY A 233 -13.00 -4.34 8.37
CA GLY A 233 -12.52 -5.21 9.45
C GLY A 233 -12.18 -6.63 8.98
N THR A 234 -11.72 -7.44 9.93
CA THR A 234 -11.30 -8.84 9.77
C THR A 234 -12.03 -9.74 10.76
N ASN A 235 -12.00 -11.05 10.54
CA ASN A 235 -12.62 -12.05 11.43
C ASN A 235 -14.14 -11.86 11.63
N LEU A 236 -14.86 -11.48 10.56
CA LEU A 236 -16.30 -11.22 10.58
C LEU A 236 -17.11 -12.51 10.37
N SER A 237 -18.34 -12.57 10.87
CA SER A 237 -19.27 -13.61 10.41
C SER A 237 -19.55 -13.45 8.91
N ILE A 238 -19.98 -14.52 8.24
CA ILE A 238 -20.24 -14.50 6.79
C ILE A 238 -21.27 -13.41 6.39
N LEU A 239 -22.32 -13.23 7.19
CA LEU A 239 -23.34 -12.23 6.94
C LEU A 239 -22.80 -10.81 7.11
N GLU A 240 -22.01 -10.58 8.16
CA GLU A 240 -21.37 -9.28 8.40
C GLU A 240 -20.35 -8.95 7.29
N ALA A 241 -19.59 -9.94 6.83
CA ALA A 241 -18.65 -9.78 5.72
C ALA A 241 -19.37 -9.35 4.43
N ILE A 242 -20.49 -10.01 4.09
CA ILE A 242 -21.31 -9.64 2.92
C ILE A 242 -21.88 -8.22 3.07
N GLN A 243 -22.46 -7.89 4.23
CA GLN A 243 -23.09 -6.59 4.46
C GLN A 243 -22.08 -5.43 4.48
N THR A 244 -20.90 -5.64 5.06
CA THR A 244 -19.83 -4.64 5.08
C THR A 244 -19.21 -4.46 3.69
N ALA A 245 -19.00 -5.54 2.93
CA ALA A 245 -18.57 -5.47 1.53
C ALA A 245 -19.57 -4.67 0.71
N TYR A 246 -20.86 -4.99 0.82
CA TYR A 246 -21.90 -4.31 0.06
C TYR A 246 -21.90 -2.80 0.30
N ARG A 247 -21.73 -2.35 1.55
CA ARG A 247 -21.61 -0.92 1.88
C ARG A 247 -20.37 -0.28 1.24
N LEU A 248 -19.22 -0.96 1.29
CA LEU A 248 -17.98 -0.48 0.66
C LEU A 248 -18.14 -0.39 -0.88
N ASP A 249 -18.80 -1.36 -1.49
CA ASP A 249 -19.05 -1.39 -2.93
C ASP A 249 -19.99 -0.26 -3.37
N LEU A 250 -21.03 0.06 -2.60
CA LEU A 250 -21.88 1.22 -2.85
C LEU A 250 -21.10 2.54 -2.81
N GLN A 251 -20.20 2.69 -1.83
CA GLN A 251 -19.31 3.86 -1.76
C GLN A 251 -18.37 3.95 -2.97
N MET A 252 -17.90 2.80 -3.46
CA MET A 252 -17.05 2.74 -4.65
C MET A 252 -17.83 3.12 -5.92
N GLU A 253 -19.06 2.64 -6.06
CA GLU A 253 -19.96 3.05 -7.15
C GLU A 253 -20.19 4.55 -7.15
N GLU A 254 -20.57 5.14 -6.00
CA GLU A 254 -20.80 6.58 -5.86
C GLU A 254 -19.55 7.39 -6.22
N LYS A 255 -18.38 6.93 -5.78
CA LYS A 255 -17.09 7.54 -6.11
C LYS A 255 -16.83 7.53 -7.61
N ILE A 256 -17.09 6.41 -8.30
CA ILE A 256 -16.91 6.30 -9.75
C ILE A 256 -17.89 7.22 -10.48
N ARG A 257 -19.17 7.22 -10.10
CA ARG A 257 -20.18 8.12 -10.68
C ARG A 257 -19.78 9.57 -10.53
N THR A 258 -19.32 9.97 -9.34
CA THR A 258 -18.83 11.33 -9.09
C THR A 258 -17.66 11.69 -10.00
N MET A 259 -16.70 10.78 -10.22
CA MET A 259 -15.58 11.01 -11.15
C MET A 259 -16.04 11.14 -12.61
N VAL A 260 -17.03 10.35 -13.02
CA VAL A 260 -17.63 10.43 -14.36
C VAL A 260 -18.33 11.78 -14.54
N ASP A 261 -19.19 12.15 -13.60
CA ASP A 261 -20.07 13.33 -13.71
C ASP A 261 -19.28 14.64 -13.57
N SER A 262 -18.32 14.68 -12.64
CA SER A 262 -17.48 15.87 -12.43
C SER A 262 -16.31 15.97 -13.40
N CYS A 263 -15.95 14.86 -14.06
CA CYS A 263 -14.69 14.72 -14.81
C CYS A 263 -13.42 15.01 -13.97
N VAL A 264 -13.51 14.95 -12.64
CA VAL A 264 -12.39 15.17 -11.72
C VAL A 264 -12.00 13.85 -11.06
N LEU A 265 -10.73 13.46 -11.22
CA LEU A 265 -10.17 12.29 -10.55
C LEU A 265 -9.96 12.54 -9.06
N VAL A 266 -10.11 11.48 -8.26
CA VAL A 266 -9.85 11.56 -6.81
C VAL A 266 -8.37 11.83 -6.56
N ASN A 267 -8.08 12.94 -5.89
CA ASN A 267 -6.73 13.26 -5.44
C ASN A 267 -6.34 12.36 -4.25
N HIS A 268 -5.57 11.32 -4.53
CA HIS A 268 -5.03 10.38 -3.55
C HIS A 268 -3.95 10.98 -2.62
N LEU A 269 -3.41 12.16 -2.98
CA LEU A 269 -2.40 12.91 -2.21
C LEU A 269 -3.01 13.99 -1.31
N ASN A 270 -4.34 14.08 -1.27
CA ASN A 270 -5.04 15.08 -0.47
C ASN A 270 -6.34 14.57 0.14
N THR A 271 -6.32 13.37 0.73
CA THR A 271 -7.50 12.80 1.38
C THR A 271 -7.88 13.57 2.66
N LYS A 272 -9.14 13.48 3.10
CA LYS A 272 -9.58 14.12 4.35
C LYS A 272 -8.71 13.74 5.56
N PRO A 273 -8.35 12.46 5.79
CA PRO A 273 -7.41 12.10 6.86
C PRO A 273 -6.04 12.77 6.75
N GLN A 274 -5.47 12.86 5.53
CA GLN A 274 -4.21 13.57 5.31
C GLN A 274 -4.34 15.08 5.56
N ARG A 275 -5.47 15.69 5.20
CA ARG A 275 -5.77 17.10 5.51
C ARG A 275 -5.93 17.31 7.01
N ASP A 276 -6.67 16.44 7.68
CA ASP A 276 -6.91 16.52 9.12
C ASP A 276 -5.61 16.31 9.89
N ARG A 277 -4.75 15.36 9.49
CA ARG A 277 -3.41 15.17 10.06
C ARG A 277 -2.52 16.39 9.83
N ARG A 278 -2.49 16.95 8.62
CA ARG A 278 -1.75 18.19 8.34
C ARG A 278 -2.29 19.37 9.16
N ASN A 279 -3.60 19.47 9.32
CA ASN A 279 -4.24 20.50 10.15
C ASN A 279 -3.93 20.32 11.63
N ALA A 280 -3.90 19.09 12.14
CA ALA A 280 -3.48 18.79 13.51
C ALA A 280 -2.02 19.18 13.73
N SER A 281 -1.12 18.78 12.83
CA SER A 281 0.30 19.16 12.88
C SER A 281 0.51 20.68 12.82
N ARG A 282 -0.26 21.39 11.97
CA ARG A 282 -0.25 22.87 11.95
C ARG A 282 -0.71 23.47 13.27
N ARG A 283 -1.81 22.97 13.86
CA ARG A 283 -2.28 23.44 15.17
C ARG A 283 -1.25 23.20 16.25
N GLU A 284 -0.65 22.03 16.29
CA GLU A 284 0.40 21.68 17.26
C GLU A 284 1.64 22.59 17.10
N SER A 285 2.05 22.88 15.87
CA SER A 285 3.14 23.82 15.61
C SER A 285 2.80 25.24 16.08
N HIS A 286 1.57 25.70 15.88
CA HIS A 286 1.12 26.99 16.40
C HIS A 286 1.10 27.02 17.94
N TYR A 287 0.67 25.94 18.59
CA TYR A 287 0.71 25.82 20.05
C TYR A 287 2.15 25.86 20.58
N ARG A 288 3.09 25.13 19.95
CA ARG A 288 4.50 25.18 20.32
C ARG A 288 5.09 26.58 20.17
N GLN A 289 4.88 27.24 19.03
CA GLN A 289 5.34 28.62 18.82
C GLN A 289 4.68 29.62 19.77
N ALA A 290 3.44 29.38 20.23
CA ALA A 290 2.79 30.22 21.21
C ALA A 290 3.37 30.02 22.61
N ALA A 291 3.66 28.76 22.99
CA ALA A 291 4.33 28.44 24.25
C ALA A 291 5.74 29.02 24.31
N GLU A 292 6.56 28.82 23.27
CA GLU A 292 7.91 29.39 23.16
C GLU A 292 7.88 30.93 23.26
N ARG A 293 6.89 31.58 22.62
CA ARG A 293 6.71 33.04 22.73
C ARG A 293 6.26 33.48 24.11
N SER A 294 5.47 32.67 24.81
CA SER A 294 5.06 32.96 26.19
C SER A 294 6.26 32.84 27.13
N GLU A 295 7.02 31.77 27.04
CA GLU A 295 8.24 31.56 27.83
C GLU A 295 9.25 32.69 27.60
N ALA A 296 9.51 33.05 26.35
CA ALA A 296 10.39 34.19 26.02
C ALA A 296 9.86 35.52 26.57
N ARG A 297 8.53 35.69 26.66
CA ARG A 297 7.92 36.90 27.22
C ARG A 297 8.06 36.93 28.74
N ASP A 298 7.87 35.80 29.42
CA ASP A 298 8.03 35.68 30.87
C ASP A 298 9.51 35.90 31.28
N GLU A 299 10.46 35.42 30.47
CA GLU A 299 11.88 35.69 30.65
C GLU A 299 12.20 37.19 30.49
N LEU A 300 11.63 37.86 29.48
CA LEU A 300 11.79 39.30 29.29
C LEU A 300 11.23 40.10 30.47
N GLU A 301 10.05 39.74 30.97
CA GLU A 301 9.44 40.39 32.13
C GLU A 301 10.32 40.23 33.39
N THR A 302 10.90 39.04 33.60
CA THR A 302 11.85 38.79 34.69
C THR A 302 13.10 39.66 34.59
N ILE A 303 13.63 39.86 33.37
CA ILE A 303 14.79 40.72 33.12
C ILE A 303 14.42 42.20 33.39
N ASP A 304 13.27 42.65 32.93
CA ASP A 304 12.79 44.02 33.16
C ASP A 304 12.60 44.32 34.65
N ASP A 305 12.05 43.36 35.41
CA ASP A 305 11.94 43.45 36.87
C ASP A 305 13.31 43.56 37.54
N ALA A 306 14.30 42.77 37.10
CA ALA A 306 15.66 42.84 37.62
C ALA A 306 16.33 44.20 37.30
N ILE A 307 16.09 44.76 36.10
CA ILE A 307 16.56 46.09 35.73
C ILE A 307 15.92 47.15 36.64
N GLN A 308 14.62 47.06 36.91
CA GLN A 308 13.91 47.99 37.77
C GLN A 308 14.41 47.92 39.23
N GLN A 309 14.64 46.71 39.76
CA GLN A 309 15.23 46.51 41.08
C GLN A 309 16.66 47.07 41.17
N SER A 310 17.50 46.83 40.16
CA SER A 310 18.85 47.40 40.10
C SER A 310 18.82 48.93 40.02
N THR A 311 17.85 49.50 39.32
CA THR A 311 17.66 50.95 39.19
C THR A 311 17.26 51.57 40.54
N THR A 312 16.32 50.95 41.26
CA THR A 312 15.92 51.41 42.60
C THR A 312 17.05 51.27 43.62
N LEU A 313 17.82 50.19 43.57
CA LEU A 313 19.02 50.02 44.39
C LEU A 313 20.09 51.08 44.06
N THR A 314 20.30 51.38 42.79
CA THR A 314 21.22 52.44 42.35
C THR A 314 20.77 53.80 42.87
N GLN A 315 19.48 54.09 42.83
CA GLN A 315 18.91 55.32 43.39
C GLN A 315 19.10 55.39 44.92
N SER A 316 18.84 54.30 45.66
CA SER A 316 19.02 54.27 47.11
C SER A 316 20.50 54.42 47.51
N LEU A 317 21.43 53.78 46.79
CA LEU A 317 22.87 53.96 46.98
C LEU A 317 23.33 55.39 46.66
N ARG A 318 22.74 56.05 45.65
CA ARG A 318 23.00 57.47 45.35
C ARG A 318 22.51 58.36 46.49
N SER A 319 21.34 58.10 47.05
CA SER A 319 20.81 58.82 48.22
C SER A 319 21.70 58.61 49.44
N ARG A 320 22.10 57.38 49.75
CA ARG A 320 23.02 57.06 50.86
C ARG A 320 24.41 57.68 50.66
N LYS A 321 24.92 57.73 49.43
CA LYS A 321 26.15 58.46 49.08
C LYS A 321 26.02 59.96 49.32
N LYS A 322 24.84 60.55 49.07
CA LYS A 322 24.54 61.96 49.32
C LYS A 322 24.45 62.25 50.84
N GLU A 323 23.83 61.37 51.60
CA GLU A 323 23.74 61.44 53.07
C GLU A 323 25.10 61.28 53.75
N LEU A 324 25.90 60.29 53.33
CA LEU A 324 27.27 60.10 53.83
C LEU A 324 28.17 61.29 53.48
N LYS A 325 28.01 61.90 52.30
CA LYS A 325 28.70 63.16 51.96
C LYS A 325 28.28 64.31 52.89
N ALA A 326 27.03 64.34 53.35
CA ALA A 326 26.55 65.36 54.29
C ALA A 326 27.02 65.14 55.74
N THR A 327 27.20 63.88 56.17
CA THR A 327 27.61 63.53 57.55
C THR A 327 29.12 63.41 57.76
N SER A 328 29.90 63.03 56.75
CA SER A 328 31.35 62.74 56.91
C SER A 328 32.29 63.85 56.44
N GLY A 329 31.81 64.92 55.79
CA GLY A 329 32.65 66.03 55.32
C GLY A 329 33.73 65.64 54.28
N VAL A 330 33.71 64.43 53.74
CA VAL A 330 34.73 63.92 52.81
C VAL A 330 34.55 64.54 51.43
N LYS A 331 35.48 65.43 51.04
CA LYS A 331 35.60 65.95 49.67
C LYS A 331 36.09 64.85 48.74
N GLN A 332 35.44 64.75 47.57
CA GLN A 332 35.77 63.79 46.53
C GLN A 332 37.21 64.00 46.04
N THR A 333 38.09 63.02 46.26
CA THR A 333 39.37 62.95 45.54
C THR A 333 39.07 62.65 44.08
N LYS A 334 39.47 63.56 43.18
CA LYS A 334 39.44 63.32 41.73
C LYS A 334 40.29 62.09 41.43
N ARG A 335 39.66 60.96 41.10
CA ARG A 335 40.34 59.92 40.32
C ARG A 335 40.36 60.38 38.86
N LYS A 336 41.55 60.82 38.46
CA LYS A 336 41.99 61.02 37.08
C LYS A 336 41.73 59.70 36.33
N GLY A 337 41.03 59.80 35.21
CA GLY A 337 40.61 58.64 34.44
C GLY A 337 41.77 57.83 33.88
N GLU A 338 41.53 56.54 33.74
CA GLU A 338 42.22 55.70 32.79
C GLU A 338 41.26 55.52 31.62
N LYS A 339 41.64 56.11 30.48
CA LYS A 339 40.99 55.88 29.20
C LYS A 339 41.44 54.51 28.73
N GLU A 340 40.54 53.54 28.66
CA GLU A 340 40.66 52.52 27.62
C GLU A 340 39.46 52.67 26.68
N LYS A 341 39.76 53.26 25.51
CA LYS A 341 38.87 53.28 24.36
C LYS A 341 38.92 51.90 23.71
N GLN A 342 37.81 51.19 23.69
CA GLN A 342 37.46 50.45 22.47
C GLN A 342 36.09 50.95 21.97
N ARG A 343 36.14 51.40 20.72
CA ARG A 343 35.10 52.13 19.99
C ARG A 343 33.92 51.21 19.68
N LEU A 344 32.72 51.68 20.00
CA LEU A 344 31.54 51.44 19.18
C LEU A 344 31.38 52.64 18.22
N PRO A 345 31.29 52.46 16.90
CA PRO A 345 30.54 53.37 16.03
C PRO A 345 29.07 52.91 16.10
N GLY A 346 28.13 53.69 16.61
CA GLY A 346 27.87 55.07 16.27
C GLY A 346 26.55 55.07 15.52
N GLU A 347 25.46 55.22 16.27
CA GLU A 347 24.20 55.69 15.70
C GLU A 347 24.47 57.10 15.16
N ASN A 348 24.07 57.36 13.91
CA ASN A 348 23.64 58.69 13.51
C ASN A 348 22.48 58.52 12.54
N GLU A 349 21.32 58.88 13.05
CA GLU A 349 20.29 59.69 12.40
C GLU A 349 20.50 59.94 10.90
N PHE A 350 19.55 59.51 10.08
CA PHE A 350 19.01 60.39 9.05
C PHE A 350 17.56 60.03 8.77
N ALA A 351 16.70 61.02 8.98
CA ALA A 351 15.29 60.99 8.66
C ALA A 351 15.06 61.14 7.15
N GLY A 352 14.01 60.49 6.65
CA GLY A 352 13.12 61.07 5.65
C GLY A 352 13.20 60.54 4.21
N LEU A 353 12.01 60.16 3.71
CA LEU A 353 11.55 60.13 2.30
C LEU A 353 12.14 59.00 1.43
N SER A 354 11.49 58.40 0.44
CA SER A 354 10.11 58.25 -0.06
C SER A 354 10.24 57.29 -1.26
N ASP A 355 9.24 56.45 -1.50
CA ASP A 355 8.88 55.76 -2.76
C ASP A 355 9.97 55.24 -3.73
N SER A 356 9.99 53.92 -3.95
CA SER A 356 9.94 53.33 -5.30
C SER A 356 9.87 51.80 -5.26
N GLU A 357 9.21 51.28 -6.28
CA GLU A 357 8.80 49.91 -6.56
C GLU A 357 9.95 48.88 -6.71
N ALA A 358 9.66 47.63 -6.31
CA ALA A 358 10.00 46.29 -6.89
C ALA A 358 11.38 46.03 -7.56
N PRO A 359 11.91 44.76 -7.63
CA PRO A 359 11.20 43.47 -7.58
C PRO A 359 11.85 42.39 -6.66
N GLY A 360 11.09 41.34 -6.36
CA GLY A 360 11.58 40.18 -5.61
C GLY A 360 12.34 39.16 -6.47
N PRO A 361 13.20 38.31 -5.87
CA PRO A 361 13.69 37.10 -6.51
C PRO A 361 12.93 35.85 -6.05
N GLU A 362 12.76 34.94 -7.01
CA GLU A 362 12.10 33.64 -6.97
C GLU A 362 12.62 32.68 -5.88
N PRO A 363 11.81 31.69 -5.44
CA PRO A 363 12.25 30.68 -4.50
C PRO A 363 13.04 29.56 -5.20
N GLU A 364 14.24 29.31 -4.69
CA GLU A 364 15.10 28.18 -5.09
C GLU A 364 14.50 26.82 -4.71
N SER A 365 14.67 25.87 -5.63
CA SER A 365 14.37 24.45 -5.51
C SER A 365 15.30 23.75 -4.49
N PRO A 366 14.80 22.86 -3.60
CA PRO A 366 15.69 22.11 -2.72
C PRO A 366 16.24 20.87 -3.42
N ALA A 367 17.57 20.88 -3.54
CA ALA A 367 18.42 19.80 -4.01
C ALA A 367 18.35 18.51 -3.18
N HIS A 368 18.62 17.43 -3.89
CA HIS A 368 18.99 16.07 -3.48
C HIS A 368 19.59 15.92 -2.07
N ARG A 369 18.95 15.10 -1.23
CA ARG A 369 19.58 14.49 -0.06
C ARG A 369 20.23 13.17 -0.44
N LEU A 370 21.55 13.15 -0.36
CA LEU A 370 22.43 11.99 -0.35
C LEU A 370 22.10 11.06 0.84
N VAL A 371 22.06 9.75 0.57
CA VAL A 371 21.96 8.67 1.57
C VAL A 371 23.39 8.29 2.00
N PRO A 372 23.70 8.14 3.30
CA PRO A 372 25.00 7.62 3.72
C PRO A 372 25.06 6.10 3.60
N ALA A 373 26.19 5.61 3.09
CA ALA A 373 26.57 4.21 3.02
C ALA A 373 26.78 3.60 4.41
N LEU A 374 26.26 2.40 4.63
CA LEU A 374 26.57 1.58 5.81
C LEU A 374 27.74 0.65 5.50
N HIS A 375 28.80 0.84 6.28
CA HIS A 375 29.99 -0.01 6.33
C HIS A 375 29.64 -1.34 7.03
N PHE A 376 30.00 -2.45 6.37
CA PHE A 376 30.01 -3.80 6.94
C PHE A 376 31.23 -3.96 7.87
N SER A 377 31.01 -4.45 9.09
CA SER A 377 32.07 -5.10 9.89
C SER A 377 31.74 -6.58 10.05
N GLU A 378 32.66 -7.42 9.61
CA GLU A 378 32.71 -8.86 9.88
C GLU A 378 32.97 -9.14 11.37
N GLN A 379 32.53 -10.31 11.86
CA GLN A 379 33.18 -11.24 12.84
C GLN A 379 32.13 -12.24 13.41
N PRO A 380 32.52 -13.40 13.97
CA PRO A 380 32.10 -14.70 13.43
C PRO A 380 31.31 -15.63 14.40
N ASP A 381 30.75 -16.67 13.78
CA ASP A 381 30.60 -18.08 14.19
C ASP A 381 30.36 -18.45 15.68
N PHE A 382 29.27 -19.17 15.94
CA PHE A 382 29.22 -20.31 16.86
C PHE A 382 27.96 -21.16 16.59
N GLY A 383 28.17 -22.47 16.41
CA GLY A 383 27.13 -23.44 16.10
C GLY A 383 26.23 -23.83 17.27
N ASN A 384 25.12 -24.48 16.93
CA ASN A 384 24.60 -25.60 17.70
C ASN A 384 23.61 -26.41 16.85
N GLU A 385 23.86 -27.72 16.81
CA GLU A 385 22.99 -28.74 16.29
C GLU A 385 21.72 -28.82 17.15
N HIS A 386 20.54 -28.79 16.52
CA HIS A 386 19.36 -29.42 17.08
C HIS A 386 18.44 -29.90 15.96
N MET A 387 18.26 -31.22 15.90
CA MET A 387 17.16 -31.88 15.21
C MET A 387 15.82 -31.33 15.70
N VAL A 388 14.95 -30.95 14.78
CA VAL A 388 13.53 -30.70 15.06
C VAL A 388 12.69 -31.35 13.96
N GLU A 389 11.80 -32.26 14.38
CA GLU A 389 10.77 -32.90 13.56
C GLU A 389 9.81 -31.84 12.98
N LEU A 390 9.43 -32.01 11.71
CA LEU A 390 8.53 -31.11 10.99
C LEU A 390 7.07 -31.44 11.33
N GLU A 391 6.44 -30.59 12.14
CA GLU A 391 4.98 -30.48 12.28
C GLU A 391 4.39 -29.39 11.35
N PRO A 392 3.09 -29.47 11.00
CA PRO A 392 2.52 -28.74 9.86
C PRO A 392 2.13 -27.29 10.18
N ALA A 393 2.39 -26.41 9.20
CA ALA A 393 1.81 -25.08 8.96
C ALA A 393 1.24 -24.30 10.18
N LEU A 394 2.11 -23.52 10.82
CA LEU A 394 1.69 -22.45 11.73
C LEU A 394 1.20 -21.21 10.97
N GLU A 395 0.01 -20.75 11.36
CA GLU A 395 -0.62 -19.48 11.01
C GLU A 395 0.30 -18.28 11.35
N PRO A 396 0.30 -17.19 10.55
CA PRO A 396 1.01 -15.99 10.91
C PRO A 396 0.27 -15.22 12.01
N LEU A 397 0.86 -15.20 13.21
CA LEU A 397 0.53 -14.25 14.28
C LEU A 397 0.92 -12.84 13.85
N PHE A 398 -0.08 -11.96 13.70
CA PHE A 398 0.14 -10.51 13.62
C PHE A 398 0.21 -9.93 15.05
N PRO A 399 1.16 -9.03 15.36
CA PRO A 399 1.16 -8.30 16.61
C PRO A 399 0.04 -7.24 16.59
N SER A 400 -0.93 -7.38 17.48
CA SER A 400 -1.95 -6.37 17.74
C SER A 400 -1.37 -5.25 18.60
N ASP A 401 -1.10 -4.09 18.01
CA ASP A 401 -0.86 -2.87 18.78
C ASP A 401 -2.17 -2.41 19.43
N ASN A 402 -2.19 -2.49 20.76
CA ASN A 402 -3.25 -2.02 21.64
C ASN A 402 -3.42 -0.50 21.50
N PHE A 403 -4.54 -0.05 20.92
CA PHE A 403 -5.10 1.27 21.18
C PHE A 403 -6.34 1.14 22.06
N TYR A 404 -6.17 1.48 23.33
CA TYR A 404 -7.26 1.72 24.26
C TYR A 404 -8.09 2.91 23.77
N TYR A 405 -9.35 2.67 23.40
CA TYR A 405 -10.38 3.70 23.44
C TYR A 405 -11.39 3.33 24.51
N THR A 406 -11.47 4.17 25.53
CA THR A 406 -12.48 4.16 26.59
C THR A 406 -13.85 4.44 25.98
N SER A 407 -14.77 3.47 26.07
CA SER A 407 -16.17 3.64 25.72
C SER A 407 -16.93 4.21 26.92
N ASP A 408 -17.36 5.47 26.83
CA ASP A 408 -18.40 6.00 27.69
C ASP A 408 -19.75 5.40 27.27
N THR A 409 -20.29 4.58 28.17
CA THR A 409 -21.63 3.99 28.15
C THR A 409 -22.71 5.07 28.26
N LEU A 410 -23.52 5.22 27.23
CA LEU A 410 -24.86 5.81 27.32
C LEU A 410 -25.89 4.69 27.18
N HIS A 411 -26.47 4.31 28.33
CA HIS A 411 -27.71 3.55 28.43
C HIS A 411 -28.88 4.36 27.88
N LEU A 412 -29.71 3.77 27.03
CA LEU A 412 -31.18 3.87 27.11
C LEU A 412 -31.85 2.63 26.47
N PRO A 413 -33.08 2.27 26.89
CA PRO A 413 -33.58 0.90 26.87
C PRO A 413 -34.67 0.63 25.80
N GLY A 414 -34.91 -0.67 25.56
CA GLY A 414 -36.26 -1.20 25.38
C GLY A 414 -36.74 -1.47 23.95
N GLY A 415 -36.66 -2.74 23.55
CA GLY A 415 -37.73 -3.55 22.95
C GLY A 415 -38.48 -3.05 21.72
N LEU A 416 -38.45 -3.86 20.65
CA LEU A 416 -39.66 -4.39 20.02
C LEU A 416 -39.32 -5.52 19.05
N THR A 417 -40.10 -6.59 19.20
CA THR A 417 -40.12 -7.83 18.44
C THR A 417 -40.90 -7.67 17.13
N ASP A 418 -40.63 -8.61 16.22
CA ASP A 418 -41.48 -9.05 15.09
C ASP A 418 -41.65 -8.11 13.89
N TYR A 419 -41.17 -8.56 12.71
CA TYR A 419 -41.99 -9.07 11.59
C TYR A 419 -41.13 -9.17 10.32
N PHE A 420 -40.95 -10.40 9.83
CA PHE A 420 -40.74 -10.70 8.40
C PHE A 420 -42.10 -11.11 7.81
N PRO A 421 -42.28 -10.91 6.50
CA PRO A 421 -42.23 -12.07 5.62
C PRO A 421 -41.06 -12.04 4.63
#